data_AF-A0A3L8SXK2-F1
#
_entry.id   AF-A0A3L8SXK2-F1
#
_cell.length_a   1.000
_cell.length_b   1.000
_cell.length_c   1.000
_cell.angle_alpha   90.00
_cell.angle_beta   90.00
_cell.angle_gamma   90.00
#
_symmetry.space_group_name_H-M   'P 1'
#
loop_
_entity.id
_entity.type
_entity.pdbx_description
1 polymer ?
#
loop_
_entity_poly.entity_id
_entity_poly.type
_entity_poly.pdbx_seq_one_letter_code
_entity_poly.pdbx_strand_id
1 'polypeptide(L)'
;MSQKTFEAKIHHLETRLSRKPREGIAELEYFVRCEVHSSDLNTFISSIKRVAEDVRTTKEDKFHWFPRKICELDKCHHLVTKFDPDLDLDHPGYSDQVYRQRRKSIAEIAFHYKQKEVYSTLKSLYPTHACKEYLEAFSLLEKFCGYNENNIPQLEEVSRFLKGGSDRSGWCSPLAASAGAVAQPVGVHLARSLCAVSERTGFQLRPVAGLLSARDFLASLAFRVFQCTQYIRHASSPMHSPEP
;
A
#
# COMPACT_ATOMS: atom_id res chain seq x y z
N MET A 1 -36.75 3.68 -42.01
CA MET A 1 -35.98 2.72 -41.18
C MET A 1 -36.22 3.08 -39.73
N SER A 2 -36.79 2.20 -38.90
CA SER A 2 -37.03 2.52 -37.48
C SER A 2 -35.70 2.71 -36.76
N GLN A 3 -35.51 3.85 -36.11
CA GLN A 3 -34.41 4.01 -35.16
C GLN A 3 -34.62 3.00 -34.04
N LYS A 4 -33.74 1.98 -33.96
CA LYS A 4 -33.71 1.11 -32.79
C LYS A 4 -33.21 1.94 -31.61
N THR A 5 -34.12 2.31 -30.73
CA THR A 5 -33.82 2.95 -29.46
C THR A 5 -33.45 1.88 -28.44
N PHE A 6 -32.37 2.10 -27.72
CA PHE A 6 -31.98 1.31 -26.55
C PHE A 6 -31.94 2.23 -25.34
N GLU A 7 -32.09 1.66 -24.15
CA GLU A 7 -31.95 2.39 -22.89
C GLU A 7 -30.66 1.94 -22.18
N ALA A 8 -29.88 2.91 -21.71
CA ALA A 8 -28.63 2.67 -20.99
C ALA A 8 -28.57 3.58 -19.77
N LYS A 9 -28.34 3.01 -18.59
CA LYS A 9 -28.16 3.76 -17.35
C LYS A 9 -26.68 3.98 -17.09
N ILE A 10 -26.21 5.21 -17.24
CA ILE A 10 -24.81 5.56 -16.99
C ILE A 10 -24.58 5.74 -15.49
N HIS A 11 -23.65 4.99 -14.92
CA HIS A 11 -23.23 5.11 -13.52
C HIS A 11 -22.02 6.02 -13.34
N HIS A 12 -21.10 6.01 -14.30
CA HIS A 12 -19.87 6.79 -14.25
C HIS A 12 -19.38 7.10 -15.67
N LEU A 13 -18.94 8.33 -15.90
CA LEU A 13 -18.28 8.74 -17.14
C LEU A 13 -17.07 9.60 -16.76
N GLU A 14 -15.90 9.20 -17.22
CA GLU A 14 -14.69 9.99 -17.07
C GLU A 14 -13.90 10.07 -18.38
N THR A 15 -13.28 11.22 -18.59
CA THR A 15 -12.40 11.50 -19.72
C THR A 15 -10.99 11.76 -19.24
N ARG A 16 -9.99 11.23 -19.94
CA ARG A 16 -8.56 11.45 -19.63
C ARG A 16 -7.80 11.66 -20.93
N LEU A 17 -6.68 12.39 -20.86
CA LEU A 17 -5.74 12.43 -21.98
C LEU A 17 -5.14 11.04 -22.19
N SER A 18 -5.09 10.60 -23.44
CA SER A 18 -4.47 9.36 -23.85
C SER A 18 -3.00 9.35 -23.44
N ARG A 19 -2.54 8.22 -22.89
CA ARG A 19 -1.11 8.04 -22.56
C ARG A 19 -0.25 7.78 -23.80
N LYS A 20 -0.87 7.51 -24.95
CA LYS A 20 -0.21 7.23 -26.23
C LYS A 20 -0.82 8.11 -27.33
N PRO A 21 -0.49 9.40 -27.38
CA PRO A 21 -0.98 10.28 -28.44
C PRO A 21 -0.48 9.79 -29.80
N ARG A 22 -1.38 9.57 -30.76
CA ARG A 22 -1.01 9.40 -32.17
C ARG A 22 -0.79 10.79 -32.78
N GLU A 23 0.28 10.94 -33.56
CA GLU A 23 0.51 12.07 -34.46
C GLU A 23 0.40 13.48 -33.84
N GLY A 24 0.71 13.62 -32.54
CA GLY A 24 0.74 14.93 -31.87
C GLY A 24 -0.63 15.54 -31.57
N ILE A 25 -1.73 14.82 -31.84
CA ILE A 25 -3.07 15.22 -31.44
C ILE A 25 -3.37 14.62 -30.06
N ALA A 26 -3.85 15.47 -29.14
CA ALA A 26 -4.28 15.05 -27.82
C ALA A 26 -5.56 14.21 -27.92
N GLU A 27 -5.42 12.89 -27.98
CA GLU A 27 -6.55 11.97 -27.95
C GLU A 27 -7.14 11.86 -26.53
N LEU A 28 -8.46 11.68 -26.45
CA LEU A 28 -9.17 11.47 -25.18
C LEU A 28 -9.56 9.99 -25.03
N GLU A 29 -9.20 9.41 -23.90
CA GLU A 29 -9.73 8.14 -23.43
C GLU A 29 -11.00 8.36 -22.61
N TYR A 30 -12.05 7.61 -22.92
CA TYR A 30 -13.33 7.63 -22.23
C TYR A 30 -13.51 6.33 -21.46
N PHE A 31 -13.80 6.43 -20.16
CA PHE A 31 -14.20 5.28 -19.35
C PHE A 31 -15.64 5.47 -18.91
N VAL A 32 -16.51 4.59 -19.42
CA VAL A 32 -17.95 4.62 -19.15
C VAL A 32 -18.33 3.36 -18.41
N ARG A 33 -18.93 3.51 -17.23
CA ARG A 33 -19.63 2.44 -16.53
C ARG A 33 -21.12 2.66 -16.72
N CYS A 34 -21.79 1.69 -17.33
CA CYS A 34 -23.22 1.76 -17.58
C CYS A 34 -23.86 0.37 -17.49
N GLU A 35 -25.16 0.37 -17.27
CA GLU A 35 -26.03 -0.80 -17.32
C GLU A 35 -26.87 -0.72 -18.59
N VAL A 36 -26.92 -1.82 -19.34
CA VAL A 36 -27.66 -1.96 -20.60
C VAL A 36 -28.36 -3.30 -20.59
N HIS A 37 -29.61 -3.35 -21.06
CA HIS A 37 -30.33 -4.61 -21.17
C HIS A 37 -29.59 -5.57 -22.11
N SER A 38 -29.53 -6.86 -21.75
CA SER A 38 -28.70 -7.85 -22.44
C SER A 38 -29.06 -8.02 -23.93
N SER A 39 -30.34 -7.84 -24.29
CA SER A 39 -30.82 -7.84 -25.68
C SER A 39 -30.24 -6.72 -26.52
N ASP A 40 -29.91 -5.59 -25.88
CA ASP A 40 -29.56 -4.33 -26.55
C ASP A 40 -28.05 -4.12 -26.60
N LEU A 41 -27.27 -4.94 -25.89
CA LEU A 41 -25.81 -4.83 -25.77
C LEU A 41 -25.12 -4.72 -27.13
N ASN A 42 -25.47 -5.59 -28.09
CA ASN A 42 -24.84 -5.56 -29.40
C ASN A 42 -25.18 -4.26 -30.16
N THR A 43 -26.44 -3.82 -30.10
CA THR A 43 -26.89 -2.57 -30.73
C THR A 43 -26.21 -1.35 -30.09
N PHE A 44 -26.08 -1.36 -28.77
CA PHE A 44 -25.38 -0.33 -28.00
C PHE A 44 -23.90 -0.23 -28.40
N ILE A 45 -23.17 -1.34 -28.38
CA ILE A 45 -21.75 -1.37 -28.75
C ILE A 45 -21.52 -1.00 -30.20
N SER A 46 -22.36 -1.48 -31.12
CA SER A 46 -22.30 -1.06 -32.52
C SER A 46 -22.53 0.43 -32.68
N SER A 47 -23.42 1.04 -31.87
CA SER A 47 -23.65 2.49 -31.91
C SER A 47 -22.44 3.28 -31.44
N ILE A 48 -21.74 2.83 -30.38
CA ILE A 48 -20.51 3.46 -29.90
C ILE A 48 -19.38 3.32 -30.92
N LYS A 49 -19.22 2.14 -31.54
CA LYS A 49 -18.20 1.90 -32.58
C LYS A 49 -18.35 2.78 -33.83
N ARG A 50 -19.52 3.40 -34.05
CA ARG A 50 -19.72 4.36 -35.15
C ARG A 50 -19.12 5.73 -34.86
N VAL A 51 -18.83 6.04 -33.60
CA VAL A 51 -18.33 7.36 -33.17
C VAL A 51 -16.99 7.28 -32.44
N ALA A 52 -16.52 6.09 -32.08
CA ALA A 52 -15.25 5.86 -31.41
C ALA A 52 -14.45 4.75 -32.10
N GLU A 53 -13.15 4.98 -32.30
CA GLU A 53 -12.26 4.07 -33.05
C GLU A 53 -11.91 2.79 -32.27
N ASP A 54 -11.50 2.89 -31.00
CA ASP A 54 -11.08 1.76 -30.17
C ASP A 54 -12.08 1.52 -29.02
N VAL A 55 -13.18 0.83 -29.33
CA VAL A 55 -14.19 0.46 -28.32
C VAL A 55 -13.86 -0.90 -27.74
N ARG A 56 -13.30 -0.90 -26.52
CA ARG A 56 -13.05 -2.12 -25.76
C ARG A 56 -14.19 -2.38 -24.78
N THR A 57 -14.91 -3.45 -25.03
CA THR A 57 -16.00 -3.91 -24.17
C THR A 57 -15.49 -5.03 -23.29
N THR A 58 -15.52 -4.84 -21.98
CA THR A 58 -15.42 -5.95 -21.03
C THR A 58 -16.85 -6.39 -20.75
N LYS A 59 -17.27 -7.54 -21.31
CA LYS A 59 -18.48 -8.20 -20.80
C LYS A 59 -18.22 -8.47 -19.33
N GLU A 60 -19.10 -8.02 -18.44
CA GLU A 60 -19.11 -8.50 -17.06
C GLU A 60 -19.62 -9.95 -17.01
N ASP A 61 -19.07 -10.87 -17.82
CA ASP A 61 -19.09 -12.28 -17.47
C ASP A 61 -18.06 -12.45 -16.36
N LYS A 62 -18.46 -12.09 -15.13
CA LYS A 62 -17.62 -12.04 -13.92
C LYS A 62 -16.32 -11.25 -14.12
N PHE A 63 -16.43 -9.97 -14.51
CA PHE A 63 -15.27 -9.09 -14.38
C PHE A 63 -15.01 -8.86 -12.90
N HIS A 64 -13.94 -9.47 -12.43
CA HIS A 64 -13.48 -9.31 -11.08
C HIS A 64 -12.89 -7.90 -10.91
N TRP A 65 -13.69 -6.99 -10.35
CA TRP A 65 -13.32 -5.59 -10.12
C TRP A 65 -11.92 -5.46 -9.49
N PHE A 66 -11.14 -4.47 -9.95
CA PHE A 66 -9.87 -4.07 -9.38
C PHE A 66 -9.74 -2.54 -9.39
N PRO A 67 -9.06 -1.95 -8.40
CA PRO A 67 -8.83 -0.51 -8.31
C PRO A 67 -7.96 -0.02 -9.48
N ARG A 68 -8.41 1.01 -10.17
CA ARG A 68 -7.67 1.71 -11.25
C ARG A 68 -6.98 2.97 -10.77
N LYS A 69 -7.44 3.53 -9.66
CA LYS A 69 -6.84 4.70 -9.00
C LYS A 69 -6.50 4.36 -7.55
N ILE A 70 -5.48 5.02 -7.02
CA ILE A 70 -5.03 4.81 -5.64
C ILE A 70 -6.13 5.12 -4.61
N CYS A 71 -6.99 6.12 -4.87
CA CYS A 71 -8.13 6.43 -4.01
C CYS A 71 -9.20 5.32 -4.00
N GLU A 72 -9.21 4.42 -4.98
CA GLU A 72 -10.13 3.29 -4.99
C GLU A 72 -9.67 2.15 -4.08
N LEU A 73 -8.45 2.21 -3.53
CA LEU A 73 -8.03 1.31 -2.45
C LEU A 73 -8.90 1.47 -1.20
N ASP A 74 -9.66 2.58 -1.09
CA ASP A 74 -10.70 2.76 -0.07
C ASP A 74 -11.90 1.80 -0.25
N LYS A 75 -11.90 0.98 -1.31
CA LYS A 75 -12.88 -0.10 -1.52
C LYS A 75 -12.25 -1.48 -1.31
N CYS A 76 -10.94 -1.54 -1.08
CA CYS A 76 -10.18 -2.77 -0.87
C CYS A 76 -10.03 -3.06 0.63
N HIS A 77 -11.15 -3.30 1.30
CA HIS A 77 -11.22 -3.57 2.74
C HIS A 77 -11.83 -4.93 3.06
N HIS A 78 -11.85 -5.88 2.10
CA HIS A 78 -12.42 -7.19 2.35
C HIS A 78 -11.52 -7.97 3.30
N LEU A 79 -11.85 -7.91 4.59
CA LEU A 79 -11.16 -8.65 5.64
C LEU A 79 -11.50 -10.14 5.53
N VAL A 80 -10.48 -10.98 5.73
CA VAL A 80 -10.66 -12.40 6.01
C VAL A 80 -11.10 -12.48 7.47
N THR A 81 -12.41 -12.55 7.69
CA THR A 81 -13.07 -12.39 9.00
C THR A 81 -12.68 -13.44 10.04
N LYS A 82 -12.03 -14.55 9.65
CA LYS A 82 -11.59 -15.63 10.56
C LYS A 82 -10.63 -15.20 11.68
N PHE A 83 -10.10 -13.97 11.64
CA PHE A 83 -9.11 -13.48 12.60
C PHE A 83 -9.50 -12.11 13.20
N ASP A 84 -10.76 -11.68 13.04
CA ASP A 84 -11.27 -10.45 13.67
C ASP A 84 -12.37 -10.82 14.70
N PRO A 85 -12.09 -10.78 16.01
CA PRO A 85 -13.06 -11.12 17.05
C PRO A 85 -14.20 -10.10 17.17
N ASP A 86 -14.08 -8.91 16.58
CA ASP A 86 -15.13 -7.88 16.55
C ASP A 86 -16.05 -7.99 15.31
N LEU A 87 -15.73 -8.85 14.33
CA LEU A 87 -16.50 -9.04 13.09
C LEU A 87 -16.97 -10.49 12.85
N ASP A 88 -16.40 -11.46 13.54
CA ASP A 88 -16.80 -12.86 13.45
C ASP A 88 -17.96 -13.16 14.40
N LEU A 89 -19.18 -13.29 13.85
CA LEU A 89 -20.40 -13.64 14.59
C LEU A 89 -20.30 -15.02 15.28
N ASP A 90 -19.46 -15.91 14.75
CA ASP A 90 -19.23 -17.24 15.31
C ASP A 90 -18.09 -17.23 16.37
N HIS A 91 -17.46 -16.07 16.61
CA HIS A 91 -16.46 -15.94 17.66
C HIS A 91 -17.14 -15.88 19.04
N PRO A 92 -16.79 -16.77 19.99
CA PRO A 92 -17.47 -16.88 21.29
C PRO A 92 -17.36 -15.61 22.14
N GLY A 93 -16.44 -14.69 21.81
CA GLY A 93 -16.29 -13.39 22.47
C GLY A 93 -16.95 -12.19 21.75
N TYR A 94 -17.62 -12.38 20.61
CA TYR A 94 -18.21 -11.29 19.80
C TYR A 94 -19.28 -10.49 20.55
N SER A 95 -20.18 -11.19 21.23
CA SER A 95 -21.26 -10.55 22.00
C SER A 95 -20.78 -10.00 23.35
N ASP A 96 -19.62 -10.43 23.82
CA ASP A 96 -19.13 -10.12 25.16
C ASP A 96 -18.46 -8.73 25.20
N GLN A 97 -19.15 -7.77 25.81
CA GLN A 97 -18.63 -6.41 25.98
C GLN A 97 -17.40 -6.34 26.89
N VAL A 98 -17.29 -7.24 27.88
CA VAL A 98 -16.14 -7.31 28.80
C VAL A 98 -14.92 -7.84 28.05
N TYR A 99 -15.08 -8.83 27.18
CA TYR A 99 -14.01 -9.34 26.32
C TYR A 99 -13.50 -8.27 25.34
N ARG A 100 -14.40 -7.50 24.71
CA ARG A 100 -14.05 -6.42 23.78
C ARG A 100 -13.36 -5.24 24.45
N GLN A 101 -13.87 -4.81 25.61
CA GLN A 101 -13.18 -3.80 26.43
C GLN A 101 -11.81 -4.29 26.88
N ARG A 102 -11.68 -5.59 27.19
CA ARG A 102 -10.40 -6.19 27.54
C ARG A 102 -9.42 -6.22 26.36
N ARG A 103 -9.87 -6.52 25.13
CA ARG A 103 -9.05 -6.40 23.91
C ARG A 103 -8.59 -4.96 23.66
N LYS A 104 -9.50 -3.99 23.84
CA LYS A 104 -9.17 -2.56 23.76
C LYS A 104 -8.13 -2.14 24.81
N SER A 105 -8.27 -2.61 26.06
CA SER A 105 -7.27 -2.36 27.11
C SER A 105 -5.94 -3.08 26.87
N ILE A 106 -5.94 -4.26 26.25
CA ILE A 106 -4.71 -4.98 25.88
C ILE A 106 -3.98 -4.22 24.77
N ALA A 107 -4.71 -3.62 23.81
CA ALA A 107 -4.13 -2.70 22.84
C ALA A 107 -3.54 -1.44 23.51
N GLU A 108 -4.19 -0.89 24.53
CA GLU A 108 -3.65 0.22 25.34
C GLU A 108 -2.43 -0.19 26.19
N ILE A 109 -2.39 -1.42 26.72
CA ILE A 109 -1.21 -1.97 27.41
C ILE A 109 -0.07 -2.20 26.41
N ALA A 110 -0.39 -2.62 25.17
CA ALA A 110 0.59 -2.75 24.09
C ALA A 110 1.23 -1.40 23.73
N PHE A 111 0.51 -0.28 23.88
CA PHE A 111 1.09 1.08 23.75
C PHE A 111 2.18 1.39 24.79
N HIS A 112 2.15 0.75 25.96
CA HIS A 112 3.16 0.89 27.01
C HIS A 112 4.16 -0.29 27.07
N TYR A 113 4.04 -1.24 26.15
CA TYR A 113 4.80 -2.49 26.14
C TYR A 113 6.20 -2.32 25.50
N LYS A 114 7.23 -2.86 26.17
CA LYS A 114 8.61 -2.87 25.67
C LYS A 114 8.93 -4.22 25.02
N GLN A 115 8.83 -4.29 23.70
CA GLN A 115 9.13 -5.50 22.89
C GLN A 115 10.66 -5.72 22.71
N LYS A 116 11.44 -5.59 23.78
CA LYS A 116 12.90 -5.73 23.73
C LYS A 116 13.34 -7.08 23.21
N GLU A 117 12.64 -8.14 23.63
CA GLU A 117 13.07 -9.52 23.41
C GLU A 117 13.01 -9.94 21.94
N VAL A 118 11.95 -9.57 21.20
CA VAL A 118 11.84 -9.94 19.78
C VAL A 118 12.85 -9.18 18.93
N TYR A 119 12.97 -7.87 19.16
CA TYR A 119 13.90 -7.03 18.39
C TYR A 119 15.35 -7.48 18.59
N SER A 120 15.79 -7.63 19.84
CA SER A 120 17.16 -8.04 20.17
C SER A 120 17.47 -9.44 19.65
N THR A 121 16.54 -10.40 19.81
CA THR A 121 16.73 -11.77 19.31
C THR A 121 16.90 -11.77 17.80
N LEU A 122 15.99 -11.16 17.03
CA LEU A 122 16.10 -11.14 15.58
C LEU A 122 17.33 -10.35 15.09
N LYS A 123 17.64 -9.21 15.74
CA LYS A 123 18.82 -8.40 15.40
C LYS A 123 20.13 -9.18 15.54
N SER A 124 20.22 -10.08 16.53
CA SER A 124 21.39 -10.96 16.71
C SER A 124 21.57 -11.98 15.58
N LEU A 125 20.49 -12.35 14.89
CA LEU A 125 20.48 -13.37 13.82
C LEU A 125 20.70 -12.77 12.43
N TYR A 126 20.34 -11.50 12.21
CA TYR A 126 20.41 -10.89 10.89
C TYR A 126 21.78 -10.95 10.21
N PRO A 127 22.93 -10.74 10.88
CA PRO A 127 24.23 -10.75 10.20
C PRO A 127 24.55 -12.06 9.46
N THR A 128 23.97 -13.18 9.93
CA THR A 128 24.22 -14.51 9.38
C THR A 128 23.06 -15.04 8.53
N HIS A 129 21.85 -14.50 8.70
CA HIS A 129 20.64 -15.05 8.06
C HIS A 129 19.94 -14.10 7.10
N ALA A 130 20.16 -12.79 7.19
CA ALA A 130 19.49 -11.81 6.34
C ALA A 130 20.28 -11.52 5.06
N CYS A 131 19.58 -11.21 3.98
CA CYS A 131 20.22 -10.76 2.74
C CYS A 131 20.80 -9.34 2.90
N LYS A 132 21.69 -8.97 1.98
CA LYS A 132 22.39 -7.68 2.00
C LYS A 132 21.41 -6.49 1.95
N GLU A 133 20.39 -6.56 1.11
CA GLU A 133 19.38 -5.52 0.95
C GLU A 133 18.62 -5.27 2.25
N TYR A 134 18.32 -6.34 3.00
CA TYR A 134 17.69 -6.24 4.31
C TYR A 134 18.60 -5.52 5.30
N LEU A 135 19.87 -5.91 5.40
CA LEU A 135 20.83 -5.29 6.34
C LEU A 135 21.05 -3.79 6.05
N GLU A 136 21.14 -3.44 4.76
CA GLU A 136 21.24 -2.05 4.32
C GLU A 136 19.98 -1.24 4.67
N ALA A 137 18.79 -1.78 4.34
CA ALA A 137 17.52 -1.13 4.66
C ALA A 137 17.31 -1.00 6.18
N PHE A 138 17.59 -2.05 6.94
CA PHE A 138 17.45 -2.07 8.39
C PHE A 138 18.32 -1.00 9.05
N SER A 139 19.57 -0.86 8.61
CA SER A 139 20.47 0.20 9.09
C SER A 139 19.91 1.61 8.85
N LEU A 140 19.23 1.83 7.73
CA LEU A 140 18.57 3.10 7.42
C LEU A 140 17.31 3.31 8.29
N LEU A 141 16.54 2.26 8.56
CA LEU A 141 15.36 2.32 9.42
C LEU A 141 15.74 2.62 10.88
N GLU A 142 16.85 2.07 11.40
CA GLU A 142 17.37 2.43 12.73
C GLU A 142 17.76 3.92 12.78
N LYS A 143 18.40 4.41 11.72
CA LYS A 143 18.89 5.78 11.65
C LYS A 143 17.78 6.83 11.47
N PHE A 144 16.73 6.50 10.72
CA PHE A 144 15.78 7.51 10.23
C PHE A 144 14.31 7.26 10.60
N CYS A 145 13.95 6.05 11.03
CA CYS A 145 12.57 5.66 11.35
C CYS A 145 12.40 5.22 12.82
N GLY A 146 13.40 5.46 13.66
CA GLY A 146 13.32 5.17 15.09
C GLY A 146 13.29 3.69 15.44
N TYR A 147 13.76 2.79 14.55
CA TYR A 147 13.87 1.37 14.88
C TYR A 147 14.93 1.17 15.97
N ASN A 148 14.51 0.71 17.14
CA ASN A 148 15.39 0.28 18.23
C ASN A 148 14.60 -0.56 19.25
N GLU A 149 15.31 -1.21 20.17
CA GLU A 149 14.73 -2.11 21.18
C GLU A 149 13.73 -1.45 22.15
N ASN A 150 13.77 -0.12 22.27
CA ASN A 150 12.94 0.65 23.21
C ASN A 150 11.81 1.41 22.51
N ASN A 151 11.65 1.29 21.19
CA ASN A 151 10.69 2.08 20.42
C ASN A 151 10.00 1.24 19.35
N ILE A 152 8.67 1.32 19.32
CA ILE A 152 7.87 0.76 18.23
C ILE A 152 7.70 1.87 17.17
N PRO A 153 8.21 1.70 15.95
CA PRO A 153 8.17 2.71 14.91
C PRO A 153 6.72 3.00 14.48
N GLN A 154 6.40 4.27 14.25
CA GLN A 154 5.07 4.68 13.81
C GLN A 154 4.94 4.54 12.30
N LEU A 155 3.82 3.95 11.82
CA LEU A 155 3.63 3.63 10.40
C LEU A 155 3.81 4.84 9.48
N GLU A 156 3.36 6.02 9.91
CA GLU A 156 3.44 7.25 9.13
C GLU A 156 4.89 7.69 8.87
N GLU A 157 5.80 7.53 9.84
CA GLU A 157 7.22 7.85 9.68
C GLU A 157 7.89 6.90 8.68
N VAL A 158 7.61 5.60 8.82
CA VAL A 158 8.12 4.57 7.90
C VAL A 158 7.53 4.78 6.49
N SER A 159 6.25 5.11 6.38
CA SER A 159 5.57 5.40 5.12
C SER A 159 6.20 6.60 4.41
N ARG A 160 6.46 7.69 5.12
CA ARG A 160 7.17 8.87 4.59
C ARG A 160 8.58 8.53 4.13
N PHE A 161 9.30 7.71 4.90
CA PHE A 161 10.64 7.26 4.54
C PHE A 161 10.65 6.44 3.24
N LEU A 162 9.76 5.46 3.11
CA LEU A 162 9.63 4.60 1.92
C LEU A 162 9.18 5.38 0.68
N LYS A 163 8.32 6.39 0.86
CA LYS A 163 7.67 7.10 -0.24
C LYS A 163 8.61 7.90 -1.11
N GLY A 164 9.73 8.38 -0.58
CA GLY A 164 10.52 9.32 -1.36
C GLY A 164 10.09 10.76 -1.16
N GLY A 165 10.60 11.42 -0.13
CA GLY A 165 10.51 12.89 -0.08
C GLY A 165 11.31 13.51 -1.24
N SER A 166 10.62 14.27 -2.10
CA SER A 166 11.20 15.21 -3.07
C SER A 166 11.93 16.40 -2.42
N ASP A 167 11.89 16.52 -1.10
CA ASP A 167 12.52 17.63 -0.39
C ASP A 167 13.97 17.30 -0.02
N ARG A 168 14.89 17.74 -0.88
CA ARG A 168 16.34 17.64 -0.68
C ARG A 168 16.88 18.69 0.31
N SER A 169 16.04 19.57 0.86
CA SER A 169 16.51 20.71 1.66
C SER A 169 16.69 20.44 3.16
N GLY A 170 16.09 19.36 3.70
CA GLY A 170 16.08 19.09 5.15
C GLY A 170 17.02 17.99 5.66
N TRP A 171 17.71 17.27 4.77
CA TRP A 171 18.50 16.08 5.14
C TRP A 171 20.00 16.28 4.87
N CYS A 172 20.53 17.46 5.19
CA CYS A 172 21.97 17.62 5.40
C CYS A 172 22.30 17.32 6.87
N SER A 173 23.05 16.24 7.10
CA SER A 173 23.63 15.93 8.42
C SER A 173 24.42 17.14 8.96
N PRO A 174 24.27 17.55 10.23
CA PRO A 174 25.14 18.55 10.83
C PRO A 174 26.44 17.88 11.31
N LEU A 175 27.33 17.54 10.38
CA LEU A 175 28.68 17.04 10.71
C LEU A 175 29.78 17.63 9.80
N ALA A 176 29.56 18.82 9.24
CA ALA A 176 30.57 19.54 8.48
C ALA A 176 30.64 21.00 8.92
N ALA A 177 31.13 21.24 10.14
CA ALA A 177 31.53 22.57 10.57
C ALA A 177 32.68 22.49 11.58
N SER A 178 33.87 22.10 11.09
CA SER A 178 35.14 22.62 11.60
C SER A 178 36.32 22.17 10.75
N ALA A 179 37.25 23.12 10.56
CA ALA A 179 38.59 22.99 10.00
C ALA A 179 38.70 23.05 8.46
N GLY A 180 39.20 24.20 8.00
CA GLY A 180 39.66 24.40 6.64
C GLY A 180 40.84 23.49 6.32
N ALA A 181 40.72 22.78 5.21
CA ALA A 181 41.83 22.23 4.45
C ALA A 181 41.37 22.10 3.00
N VAL A 182 42.12 22.71 2.09
CA VAL A 182 41.96 22.51 0.65
C VAL A 182 42.43 21.09 0.34
N ALA A 183 41.50 20.19 0.04
CA ALA A 183 41.78 18.84 -0.42
C ALA A 183 40.95 18.53 -1.68
N GLN A 184 41.65 18.07 -2.72
CA GLN A 184 41.15 17.73 -4.04
C GLN A 184 40.06 16.64 -4.00
N PRO A 185 39.15 16.56 -5.00
CA PRO A 185 38.04 15.62 -4.97
C PRO A 185 38.51 14.21 -5.36
N VAL A 186 38.95 13.43 -4.37
CA VAL A 186 38.99 11.96 -4.46
C VAL A 186 37.79 11.39 -3.72
N GLY A 187 36.60 11.58 -4.28
CA GLY A 187 35.34 11.29 -3.59
C GLY A 187 34.27 10.56 -4.41
N VAL A 188 34.59 10.01 -5.59
CA VAL A 188 33.57 9.43 -6.48
C VAL A 188 33.29 7.94 -6.22
N HIS A 189 33.99 7.29 -5.27
CA HIS A 189 33.86 5.84 -5.05
C HIS A 189 33.05 5.43 -3.81
N LEU A 190 32.82 6.32 -2.84
CA LEU A 190 32.02 6.00 -1.64
C LEU A 190 30.52 6.29 -1.79
N ALA A 191 30.12 7.06 -2.81
CA ALA A 191 28.71 7.38 -3.06
C ALA A 191 27.93 6.25 -3.76
N ARG A 192 28.62 5.23 -4.31
CA ARG A 192 27.98 4.17 -5.12
C ARG A 192 27.42 3.00 -4.32
N SER A 193 27.84 2.79 -3.07
CA SER A 193 27.41 1.63 -2.27
C SER A 193 26.14 1.88 -1.45
N LEU A 194 25.59 3.09 -1.47
CA LEU A 194 24.34 3.46 -0.79
C LEU A 194 23.14 3.53 -1.74
N CYS A 195 23.28 3.11 -3.01
CA CYS A 195 22.34 3.44 -4.08
C CYS A 195 21.12 2.51 -4.19
N ALA A 196 21.08 1.34 -3.54
CA ALA A 196 20.00 0.37 -3.74
C ALA A 196 18.72 0.66 -2.94
N VAL A 197 18.83 1.33 -1.78
CA VAL A 197 17.68 1.71 -0.92
C VAL A 197 17.55 3.23 -0.75
N SER A 198 18.56 4.02 -1.15
CA SER A 198 18.56 5.48 -1.00
C SER A 198 17.72 6.22 -2.05
N GLU A 199 17.49 5.62 -3.23
CA GLU A 199 16.50 6.12 -4.19
C GLU A 199 15.12 5.56 -3.83
N ARG A 200 14.56 6.11 -2.74
CA ARG A 200 13.30 5.74 -2.08
C ARG A 200 12.23 5.23 -3.06
N THR A 201 11.71 4.03 -2.77
CA THR A 201 11.01 3.14 -3.72
C THR A 201 9.65 3.64 -4.19
N GLY A 202 9.12 4.71 -3.61
CA GLY A 202 7.74 5.17 -3.86
C GLY A 202 6.68 4.32 -3.15
N PHE A 203 7.10 3.41 -2.27
CA PHE A 203 6.16 2.65 -1.44
C PHE A 203 5.60 3.51 -0.30
N GLN A 204 4.36 3.24 0.08
CA GLN A 204 3.75 3.82 1.27
C GLN A 204 3.03 2.73 2.06
N LEU A 205 3.03 2.88 3.39
CA LEU A 205 2.27 2.00 4.27
C LEU A 205 0.86 2.55 4.43
N ARG A 206 -0.12 1.66 4.40
CA ARG A 206 -1.53 1.97 4.69
C ARG A 206 -1.98 1.11 5.87
N PRO A 207 -2.56 1.72 6.92
CA PRO A 207 -3.04 0.95 8.06
C PRO A 207 -4.21 0.04 7.64
N VAL A 208 -4.20 -1.19 8.14
CA VAL A 208 -5.27 -2.17 7.94
C VAL A 208 -5.64 -2.84 9.25
N ALA A 209 -6.92 -3.17 9.42
CA ALA A 209 -7.44 -3.79 10.64
C ALA A 209 -6.99 -5.24 10.83
N GLY A 210 -6.66 -5.94 9.74
CA GLY A 210 -6.27 -7.34 9.78
C GLY A 210 -5.98 -7.90 8.39
N LEU A 211 -6.11 -9.21 8.24
CA LEU A 211 -5.85 -9.89 6.98
C LEU A 211 -6.86 -9.51 5.90
N LEU A 212 -6.39 -8.99 4.78
CA LEU A 212 -7.22 -8.75 3.59
C LEU A 212 -7.32 -9.99 2.73
N SER A 213 -8.35 -10.04 1.90
CA SER A 213 -8.40 -10.99 0.79
C SER A 213 -7.13 -10.84 -0.07
N ALA A 214 -6.63 -11.96 -0.61
CA ALA A 214 -5.45 -11.95 -1.47
C ALA A 214 -5.60 -10.97 -2.63
N ARG A 215 -6.82 -10.84 -3.16
CA ARG A 215 -7.18 -9.87 -4.20
C ARG A 215 -6.89 -8.43 -3.77
N ASP A 216 -7.41 -8.00 -2.63
CA ASP A 216 -7.31 -6.61 -2.17
C ASP A 216 -5.88 -6.26 -1.74
N PHE A 217 -5.20 -7.20 -1.09
CA PHE A 217 -3.80 -7.03 -0.72
C PHE A 217 -2.92 -6.87 -1.96
N LEU A 218 -3.03 -7.78 -2.93
CA LEU A 218 -2.23 -7.73 -4.17
C LEU A 218 -2.57 -6.52 -5.04
N ALA A 219 -3.86 -6.11 -5.07
CA ALA A 219 -4.25 -4.89 -5.76
C ALA A 219 -3.60 -3.63 -5.18
N SER A 220 -3.38 -3.60 -3.85
CA SER A 220 -2.68 -2.49 -3.19
C SER A 220 -1.21 -2.38 -3.62
N LEU A 221 -0.54 -3.52 -3.82
CA LEU A 221 0.86 -3.55 -4.26
C LEU A 221 1.06 -2.96 -5.66
N ALA A 222 0.05 -3.02 -6.53
CA ALA A 222 0.11 -2.39 -7.86
C ALA A 222 0.27 -0.86 -7.79
N PHE A 223 -0.12 -0.24 -6.67
CA PHE A 223 0.05 1.18 -6.38
C PHE A 223 1.23 1.48 -5.46
N ARG A 224 2.11 0.49 -5.21
CA ARG A 224 3.17 0.56 -4.20
C ARG A 224 2.61 0.89 -2.80
N VAL A 225 1.41 0.38 -2.49
CA VAL A 225 0.80 0.51 -1.17
C VAL A 225 0.88 -0.83 -0.45
N PHE A 226 1.59 -0.87 0.68
CA PHE A 226 1.66 -2.04 1.53
C PHE A 226 0.68 -1.91 2.70
N GLN A 227 -0.23 -2.87 2.84
CA GLN A 227 -1.24 -2.88 3.90
C GLN A 227 -0.61 -3.44 5.18
N CYS A 228 -0.62 -2.66 6.26
CA CYS A 228 0.15 -2.96 7.47
C CYS A 228 -0.73 -2.86 8.73
N THR A 229 -0.68 -3.88 9.58
CA THR A 229 -1.36 -3.93 10.88
C THR A 229 -0.62 -3.04 11.88
N GLN A 230 -1.34 -2.54 12.89
CA GLN A 230 -0.77 -1.69 13.96
C GLN A 230 -0.79 -2.35 15.33
N TYR A 231 -1.49 -3.48 15.48
CA TYR A 231 -1.53 -4.21 16.73
C TYR A 231 -0.23 -5.00 16.94
N ILE A 232 0.02 -5.39 18.19
CA ILE A 232 1.17 -6.20 18.58
C ILE A 232 0.65 -7.52 19.14
N ARG A 233 1.42 -8.59 18.90
CA ARG A 233 1.18 -9.92 19.45
C ARG A 233 1.04 -9.91 20.97
N HIS A 234 0.34 -10.92 21.49
CA HIS A 234 0.10 -11.05 22.93
C HIS A 234 1.39 -11.36 23.72
N ALA A 235 1.57 -10.68 24.86
CA ALA A 235 2.80 -10.75 25.65
C ALA A 235 3.09 -12.13 26.27
N SER A 236 2.09 -13.01 26.41
CA SER A 236 2.30 -14.38 26.90
C SER A 236 3.05 -15.28 25.92
N SER A 237 3.14 -14.88 24.64
CA SER A 237 3.87 -15.61 23.61
C SER A 237 4.64 -14.63 22.70
N PRO A 238 5.70 -13.98 23.22
CA PRO A 238 6.40 -12.94 22.47
C PRO A 238 7.10 -13.50 21.22
N MET A 239 7.50 -14.77 21.24
CA MET A 239 8.23 -15.42 20.15
C MET A 239 7.33 -16.10 19.11
N HIS A 240 5.99 -16.05 19.26
CA HIS A 240 5.08 -16.70 18.32
C HIS A 240 3.78 -15.91 18.15
N SER A 241 3.33 -15.75 16.91
CA SER A 241 2.02 -15.18 16.57
C SER A 241 1.51 -15.82 15.28
N PRO A 242 0.24 -16.29 15.23
CA PRO A 242 -0.38 -16.69 13.97
C PRO A 242 -0.84 -15.48 13.13
N GLU A 243 -0.92 -14.29 13.75
CA GLU A 243 -1.32 -13.03 13.13
C GLU A 243 -0.08 -12.23 12.66
N PRO A 244 -0.16 -11.53 11.52
CA PRO A 244 0.91 -10.68 11.00
C PRO A 244 1.07 -9.38 11.80
#